data_AF-A0A7S0YUY0-F1
#
_entry.id   AF-A0A7S0YUY0-F1
#
_cell.length_a   1.000
_cell.length_b   1.000
_cell.length_c   1.000
_cell.angle_alpha   90.00
_cell.angle_beta   90.00
_cell.angle_gamma   90.00
#
_symmetry.space_group_name_H-M   'P 1'
#
loop_
_entity.id
_entity.type
_entity.pdbx_description
1 polymer ?
#
loop_
_entity_poly.entity_id
_entity_poly.type
_entity_poly.pdbx_seq_one_letter_code
_entity_poly.pdbx_strand_id
1 'polypeptide(L)'
;GGKVLTGKVTNGSGTNWFMESSPGGAADVYIPPEVVTSLCGKIRTGETLTVLATEHFYGKNRWRVSEVVSVGAPGAAGGPRKLTGRVTTLQHDGGWMEGGQGAPPDCHLPPQVLAAFGQPVGPGDVLTVEAAEGRPGWSRWRAVRVLRVAAG
;
A
#
# COMPACT_ATOMS: atom_id res chain seq x y z
N GLY A 1 -5.64 -13.67 6.45
CA GLY A 1 -5.79 -12.22 6.73
C GLY A 1 -4.54 -11.52 6.28
N GLY A 2 -4.66 -10.56 5.35
CA GLY A 2 -3.50 -9.84 4.83
C GLY A 2 -2.90 -8.88 5.86
N LYS A 3 -1.58 -8.64 5.77
CA LYS A 3 -0.82 -7.70 6.57
C LYS A 3 -0.12 -6.70 5.65
N VAL A 4 -0.21 -5.41 5.99
CA VAL A 4 0.60 -4.38 5.32
C VAL A 4 1.97 -4.36 5.98
N LEU A 5 3.03 -4.45 5.18
CA LEU A 5 4.42 -4.43 5.62
C LEU A 5 5.16 -3.33 4.86
N THR A 6 5.96 -2.55 5.56
CA THR A 6 6.87 -1.59 4.96
C THR A 6 8.29 -2.01 5.28
N GLY A 7 9.17 -2.00 4.28
CA GLY A 7 10.51 -2.55 4.46
C GLY A 7 11.44 -2.20 3.32
N LYS A 8 12.73 -2.51 3.52
CA LYS A 8 13.77 -2.24 2.53
C LYS A 8 14.04 -3.47 1.67
N VAL A 9 14.16 -3.29 0.37
CA VAL A 9 14.51 -4.37 -0.56
C VAL A 9 15.97 -4.75 -0.33
N THR A 10 16.22 -5.99 0.06
CA THR A 10 17.56 -6.46 0.47
C THR A 10 18.24 -7.29 -0.60
N ASN A 11 17.50 -7.95 -1.49
CA ASN A 11 18.07 -8.78 -2.54
C ASN A 11 17.13 -8.88 -3.74
N GLY A 12 17.68 -8.58 -4.93
CA GLY A 12 17.10 -8.92 -6.23
C GLY A 12 18.13 -9.71 -7.03
N SER A 13 18.13 -11.03 -6.88
CA SER A 13 18.95 -11.92 -7.72
C SER A 13 18.01 -12.83 -8.52
N GLY A 14 18.00 -12.62 -9.84
CA GLY A 14 17.09 -13.32 -10.75
C GLY A 14 15.64 -12.83 -10.62
N THR A 15 14.69 -13.76 -10.63
CA THR A 15 13.25 -13.47 -10.62
C THR A 15 12.66 -13.28 -9.22
N ASN A 16 13.40 -13.63 -8.15
CA ASN A 16 12.93 -13.62 -6.77
C ASN A 16 13.43 -12.38 -6.03
N TRP A 17 12.50 -11.65 -5.41
CA TRP A 17 12.78 -10.41 -4.70
C TRP A 17 12.47 -10.53 -3.22
N PHE A 18 13.28 -9.88 -2.39
CA PHE A 18 13.14 -9.95 -0.94
C PHE A 18 13.23 -8.59 -0.28
N MET A 19 12.51 -8.45 0.83
CA MET A 19 12.45 -7.25 1.65
C MET A 19 12.62 -7.61 3.13
N GLU A 20 13.35 -6.76 3.87
CA GLU A 20 13.35 -6.75 5.34
C GLU A 20 12.27 -5.78 5.83
N SER A 21 11.29 -6.25 6.59
CA SER A 21 10.24 -5.40 7.16
C SER A 21 10.70 -4.64 8.42
N SER A 22 11.83 -5.05 8.99
CA SER A 22 12.45 -4.43 10.18
C SER A 22 13.87 -4.00 9.85
N PRO A 23 14.30 -2.78 10.20
CA PRO A 23 15.64 -2.30 9.89
C PRO A 23 16.74 -3.19 10.49
N GLY A 24 17.66 -3.69 9.65
CA GLY A 24 18.75 -4.57 10.09
C GLY A 24 18.31 -6.00 10.42
N GLY A 25 17.09 -6.36 10.04
CA GLY A 25 16.49 -7.68 10.26
C GLY A 25 16.82 -8.68 9.15
N ALA A 26 16.39 -9.92 9.34
CA ALA A 26 16.41 -10.91 8.26
C ALA A 26 15.37 -10.54 7.20
N ALA A 27 15.63 -10.91 5.94
CA ALA A 27 14.64 -10.80 4.87
C ALA A 27 13.46 -11.74 5.15
N ASP A 28 12.39 -11.15 5.70
CA ASP A 28 11.19 -11.79 6.19
C ASP A 28 10.01 -11.61 5.22
N VAL A 29 10.21 -10.93 4.09
CA VAL A 29 9.18 -10.75 3.06
C VAL A 29 9.70 -11.18 1.69
N TYR A 30 8.97 -12.07 1.03
CA TYR A 30 9.19 -12.54 -0.33
C TYR A 30 8.23 -11.84 -1.29
N ILE A 31 8.78 -11.26 -2.35
CA ILE A 31 8.07 -10.60 -3.43
C ILE A 31 8.14 -11.51 -4.66
N PRO A 32 7.01 -12.13 -5.05
CA PRO A 32 6.98 -13.05 -6.19
C PRO A 32 7.27 -12.34 -7.53
N PRO A 33 7.87 -13.04 -8.51
CA PRO A 33 8.17 -12.50 -9.83
C PRO A 33 6.95 -11.85 -10.49
N GLU A 34 5.76 -12.45 -10.38
CA GLU A 34 4.52 -11.94 -10.95
C GLU A 34 4.12 -10.55 -10.40
N VAL A 35 4.45 -10.27 -9.14
CA VAL A 35 4.23 -8.96 -8.52
C VAL A 35 5.27 -7.96 -8.99
N VAL A 36 6.50 -8.41 -9.26
CA VAL A 36 7.58 -7.55 -9.77
C VAL A 36 7.34 -7.17 -11.23
N THR A 37 6.87 -8.11 -12.05
CA THR A 37 6.56 -7.87 -13.46
C THR A 37 5.46 -6.81 -13.63
N SER A 38 4.47 -6.79 -12.75
CA SER A 38 3.40 -5.77 -12.78
C SER A 38 3.89 -4.35 -12.43
N LEU A 39 5.09 -4.21 -11.84
CA LEU A 39 5.72 -2.93 -11.50
C LEU A 39 6.63 -2.38 -12.61
N CYS A 40 6.64 -3.01 -13.79
CA CYS A 40 7.48 -2.63 -14.94
C CYS A 40 8.98 -2.48 -14.59
N GLY A 41 9.52 -3.35 -13.73
CA GLY A 41 10.96 -3.39 -13.42
C GLY A 41 11.49 -2.21 -12.58
N LYS A 42 10.62 -1.55 -11.80
CA LYS A 42 10.97 -0.35 -11.03
C LYS A 42 11.55 -0.59 -9.64
N ILE A 43 11.60 -1.84 -9.17
CA ILE A 43 12.15 -2.13 -7.84
C ILE A 43 13.67 -2.22 -7.92
N ARG A 44 14.38 -1.55 -7.01
CA ARG A 44 15.83 -1.63 -6.84
C ARG A 44 16.19 -2.07 -5.44
N THR A 45 17.30 -2.81 -5.30
CA THR A 45 17.89 -3.10 -4.00
C THR A 45 18.14 -1.78 -3.26
N GLY A 46 17.66 -1.70 -2.02
CA GLY A 46 17.77 -0.52 -1.17
C GLY A 46 16.55 0.40 -1.18
N GLU A 47 15.56 0.18 -2.04
CA GLU A 47 14.30 0.92 -2.00
C GLU A 47 13.41 0.48 -0.85
N THR A 48 12.60 1.41 -0.35
CA THR A 48 11.57 1.10 0.65
C THR A 48 10.28 0.76 -0.08
N LEU A 49 9.74 -0.45 0.13
CA LEU A 49 8.44 -0.83 -0.38
C LEU A 49 7.41 -0.88 0.74
N THR A 50 6.20 -0.45 0.44
CA THR A 50 5.02 -0.84 1.22
C THR A 50 4.28 -1.89 0.43
N VAL A 51 3.97 -3.03 1.05
CA VAL A 51 3.39 -4.19 0.39
C VAL A 51 2.23 -4.76 1.18
N LEU A 52 1.27 -5.35 0.48
CA LEU A 52 0.26 -6.20 1.08
C LEU A 52 0.75 -7.65 0.99
N ALA A 53 0.93 -8.28 2.14
CA ALA A 53 1.28 -9.69 2.23
C ALA A 53 0.12 -10.53 2.75
N THR A 54 -0.19 -11.63 2.09
CA THR A 54 -1.41 -12.41 2.35
C THR A 54 -1.17 -13.82 2.85
N GLU A 55 0.03 -14.37 2.63
CA GLU A 55 0.38 -15.73 3.02
C GLU A 55 1.67 -15.74 3.84
N HIS A 56 1.71 -16.58 4.88
CA HIS A 56 2.90 -16.80 5.69
C HIS A 56 3.47 -18.19 5.39
N PHE A 57 4.66 -18.24 4.78
CA PHE A 57 5.38 -19.49 4.54
C PHE A 57 6.06 -19.93 5.84
N TYR A 58 5.37 -20.79 6.60
CA TYR A 58 5.85 -21.32 7.88
C TYR A 58 7.22 -22.02 7.80
N GLY A 59 7.57 -22.62 6.66
CA GLY A 59 8.87 -23.29 6.49
C GLY A 59 10.08 -22.36 6.35
N LYS A 60 9.88 -21.06 6.08
CA LYS A 60 10.95 -20.06 5.95
C LYS A 60 10.74 -18.82 6.82
N ASN A 61 9.69 -18.79 7.64
CA ASN A 61 9.24 -17.63 8.42
C ASN A 61 9.16 -16.34 7.58
N ARG A 62 8.50 -16.42 6.42
CA ARG A 62 8.41 -15.32 5.45
C ARG A 62 6.98 -15.02 5.05
N TRP A 63 6.68 -13.74 4.89
CA TRP A 63 5.45 -13.24 4.29
C TRP A 63 5.55 -13.22 2.76
N ARG A 64 4.54 -13.69 2.05
CA ARG A 64 4.42 -13.57 0.60
C ARG A 64 3.63 -12.32 0.24
N VAL A 65 4.22 -11.48 -0.58
CA VAL A 65 3.55 -10.31 -1.15
C VAL A 65 2.54 -10.75 -2.19
N SER A 66 1.31 -10.25 -2.08
CA SER A 66 0.30 -10.32 -3.13
C SER A 66 0.26 -9.05 -3.97
N GLU A 67 0.64 -7.90 -3.38
CA GLU A 67 0.61 -6.61 -4.08
C GLU A 67 1.67 -5.66 -3.51
N VAL A 68 2.37 -4.93 -4.39
CA VAL A 68 3.17 -3.78 -3.98
C VAL A 68 2.28 -2.54 -3.98
N VAL A 69 2.24 -1.89 -2.83
CA VAL A 69 1.33 -0.78 -2.56
C VAL A 69 1.97 0.56 -2.93
N SER A 70 3.24 0.74 -2.59
CA SER A 70 4.05 1.89 -2.97
C SER A 70 5.52 1.52 -3.09
N VAL A 71 6.24 2.28 -3.93
CA VAL A 71 7.70 2.24 -4.06
C VAL A 71 8.21 3.59 -3.59
N GLY A 72 8.82 3.64 -2.41
CA GLY A 72 9.51 4.81 -1.90
C GLY A 72 10.91 4.91 -2.50
N ALA A 73 11.39 6.14 -2.71
CA ALA A 73 12.76 6.38 -3.14
C ALA A 73 13.76 5.74 -2.15
N PRO A 74 14.98 5.36 -2.59
CA PRO A 74 16.03 4.89 -1.70
C PRO A 74 16.24 5.89 -0.56
N GLY A 75 16.06 5.46 0.70
CA GLY A 75 16.18 6.33 1.88
C GLY A 75 14.94 7.16 2.23
N ALA A 76 13.81 7.00 1.53
CA ALA A 76 12.55 7.61 1.92
C ALA A 76 12.05 6.99 3.24
N ALA A 77 12.11 7.77 4.31
CA ALA A 77 11.66 7.39 5.66
C ALA A 77 10.12 7.46 5.85
N GLY A 78 9.35 7.31 4.77
CA GLY A 78 7.89 7.50 4.78
C GLY A 78 7.13 6.19 4.85
N GLY A 79 6.88 5.67 6.06
CA GLY A 79 5.86 4.65 6.27
C GLY A 79 4.45 5.17 5.96
N PRO A 80 3.43 4.30 5.97
CA PRO A 80 2.04 4.70 5.77
C PRO A 80 1.64 5.81 6.75
N ARG A 81 1.03 6.87 6.23
CA ARG A 81 0.52 8.00 7.04
C ARG A 81 -0.97 7.86 7.26
N LYS A 82 -1.47 8.33 8.40
CA LYS A 82 -2.91 8.44 8.63
C LYS A 82 -3.45 9.68 7.95
N LEU A 83 -4.46 9.50 7.10
CA LEU A 83 -5.19 10.58 6.43
C LEU A 83 -6.67 10.47 6.79
N THR A 84 -7.32 11.60 7.04
CA THR A 84 -8.77 11.69 7.21
C THR A 84 -9.35 12.61 6.17
N GLY A 85 -10.45 12.20 5.54
CA GLY A 85 -11.04 12.94 4.44
C GLY A 85 -12.42 12.41 4.03
N ARG A 86 -13.13 13.21 3.24
CA ARG A 86 -14.46 12.86 2.74
C ARG A 86 -14.34 12.12 1.41
N VAL A 87 -15.05 11.01 1.27
CA VAL A 87 -15.18 10.28 0.00
C VAL A 87 -15.96 11.14 -0.97
N THR A 88 -15.34 11.48 -2.10
CA THR A 88 -15.94 12.32 -3.12
C THR A 88 -16.56 11.50 -4.24
N THR A 89 -15.91 10.39 -4.62
CA THR A 89 -16.39 9.51 -5.68
C THR A 89 -16.11 8.05 -5.36
N LEU A 90 -16.97 7.17 -5.87
CA LEU A 90 -16.78 5.73 -5.90
C LEU A 90 -17.14 5.26 -7.32
N GLN A 91 -16.21 4.54 -7.93
CA GLN A 91 -16.29 3.98 -9.27
C GLN A 91 -15.86 2.49 -9.21
N HIS A 92 -16.00 1.80 -10.33
CA HIS A 92 -15.64 0.38 -10.46
C HIS A 92 -14.16 0.10 -10.16
N ASP A 93 -13.28 1.08 -10.38
CA ASP A 93 -11.83 1.00 -10.21
C ASP A 93 -11.35 1.53 -8.86
N GLY A 94 -12.27 1.91 -7.95
CA GLY A 94 -11.94 2.41 -6.62
C GLY A 94 -12.73 3.67 -6.24
N GLY A 95 -12.26 4.37 -5.22
CA GLY A 95 -12.82 5.64 -4.80
C GLY A 95 -11.78 6.73 -4.66
N TRP A 96 -12.24 7.95 -4.42
CA TRP A 96 -11.39 9.09 -4.12
C TRP A 96 -11.87 9.76 -2.85
N MET A 97 -10.92 10.26 -2.05
CA MET A 97 -11.23 11.09 -0.90
C MET A 97 -10.41 12.38 -0.91
N GLU A 98 -11.05 13.46 -0.46
CA GLU A 98 -10.42 14.76 -0.22
C GLU A 98 -10.05 14.89 1.25
N GLY A 99 -8.78 15.19 1.53
CA GLY A 99 -8.36 15.62 2.87
C GLY A 99 -9.05 16.93 3.22
N GLY A 100 -9.61 17.03 4.42
CA GLY A 100 -10.43 18.17 4.82
C GLY A 100 -9.80 19.54 4.51
N GLN A 101 -10.65 20.44 3.99
CA GLN A 101 -10.44 21.83 3.57
C GLN A 101 -9.38 22.11 2.49
N GLY A 102 -9.83 22.11 1.23
CA GLY A 102 -9.34 23.06 0.22
C GLY A 102 -8.32 22.56 -0.82
N ALA A 103 -8.20 21.26 -1.06
CA ALA A 103 -7.30 20.70 -2.07
C ALA A 103 -8.02 19.67 -2.97
N PRO A 104 -7.56 19.46 -4.22
CA PRO A 104 -8.09 18.41 -5.10
C PRO A 104 -7.98 17.01 -4.46
N PRO A 105 -8.73 15.99 -4.94
CA PRO A 105 -8.74 14.66 -4.35
C PRO A 105 -7.33 14.08 -4.20
N ASP A 106 -6.87 14.05 -2.95
CA ASP A 106 -5.48 13.80 -2.61
C ASP A 106 -5.18 12.29 -2.49
N CYS A 107 -6.21 11.46 -2.26
CA CYS A 107 -6.02 10.06 -1.93
C CYS A 107 -6.94 9.13 -2.75
N HIS A 108 -6.33 8.21 -3.48
CA HIS A 108 -7.01 7.11 -4.15
C HIS A 108 -7.33 5.99 -3.16
N LEU A 109 -8.53 5.43 -3.23
CA LEU A 109 -9.07 4.33 -2.44
C LEU A 109 -9.20 3.08 -3.32
N PRO A 110 -8.21 2.18 -3.38
CA PRO A 110 -8.30 1.01 -4.24
C PRO A 110 -9.49 0.11 -3.86
N PRO A 111 -10.15 -0.54 -4.83
CA PRO A 111 -11.34 -1.35 -4.59
C PRO A 111 -11.03 -2.52 -3.66
N GLN A 112 -9.82 -3.09 -3.71
CA GLN A 112 -9.36 -4.11 -2.79
C GLN A 112 -9.24 -3.61 -1.34
N VAL A 113 -8.90 -2.34 -1.12
CA VAL A 113 -8.79 -1.74 0.21
C VAL A 113 -10.17 -1.50 0.80
N LEU A 114 -11.13 -1.06 -0.03
CA LEU A 114 -12.53 -0.92 0.35
C LEU A 114 -13.18 -2.29 0.63
N ALA A 115 -12.94 -3.27 -0.23
CA ALA A 115 -13.45 -4.64 -0.05
C ALA A 115 -12.89 -5.30 1.22
N ALA A 116 -11.59 -5.12 1.51
CA ALA A 116 -10.96 -5.65 2.70
C ALA A 116 -11.47 -5.01 4.01
N PHE A 117 -12.01 -3.79 3.95
CA PHE A 117 -12.62 -3.14 5.10
C PHE A 117 -13.93 -3.82 5.54
N GLY A 118 -14.68 -4.39 4.60
CA GLY A 118 -15.84 -5.22 4.88
C GLY A 118 -17.09 -4.46 5.35
N GLN A 119 -17.11 -3.13 5.27
CA GLN A 119 -18.31 -2.32 5.49
C GLN A 119 -18.61 -1.47 4.25
N PRO A 120 -19.89 -1.16 3.99
CA PRO A 120 -20.25 -0.23 2.93
C PRO A 120 -19.64 1.13 3.19
N VAL A 121 -19.10 1.73 2.12
CA VAL A 121 -18.59 3.10 2.07
C VAL A 121 -19.30 3.78 0.93
N GLY A 122 -19.81 4.99 1.16
CA GLY A 122 -20.53 5.79 0.18
C GLY A 122 -19.87 7.16 -0.07
N PRO A 123 -20.23 7.84 -1.17
CA PRO A 123 -19.87 9.24 -1.34
C PRO A 123 -20.47 10.09 -0.20
N GLY A 124 -19.68 11.00 0.36
CA GLY A 124 -20.05 11.83 1.51
C GLY A 124 -19.52 11.33 2.85
N ASP A 125 -19.22 10.04 2.98
CA ASP A 125 -18.63 9.45 4.19
C ASP A 125 -17.26 10.06 4.49
N VAL A 126 -16.92 10.18 5.77
CA VAL A 126 -15.58 10.57 6.21
C VAL A 126 -14.78 9.32 6.57
N LEU A 127 -13.71 9.07 5.84
CA LEU A 127 -12.79 7.95 6.09
C LEU A 127 -11.54 8.42 6.81
N THR A 128 -11.06 7.59 7.74
CA THR A 128 -9.66 7.62 8.16
C THR A 128 -8.95 6.41 7.55
N VAL A 129 -7.86 6.63 6.83
CA VAL A 129 -7.07 5.60 6.14
C VAL A 129 -5.61 5.67 6.51
N GLU A 130 -4.91 4.54 6.45
CA GLU A 130 -3.46 4.53 6.24
C GLU A 130 -3.20 4.67 4.75
N ALA A 131 -2.35 5.60 4.36
CA ALA A 131 -2.01 5.87 2.98
C ALA A 131 -0.50 5.95 2.79
N ALA A 132 -0.03 5.36 1.71
CA ALA A 132 1.34 5.50 1.23
C ALA A 132 1.39 6.53 0.11
N GLU A 133 2.60 6.96 -0.24
CA GLU A 133 2.79 7.85 -1.39
C GLU A 133 2.21 7.22 -2.66
N GLY A 134 1.38 7.98 -3.35
CA GLY A 134 0.72 7.56 -4.57
C GLY A 134 1.65 7.55 -5.77
N ARG A 135 1.09 7.23 -6.94
CA ARG A 135 1.86 7.28 -8.20
C ARG A 135 1.92 8.73 -8.69
N PRO A 136 3.12 9.28 -8.99
CA PRO A 136 3.25 10.61 -9.58
C PRO A 136 2.38 10.76 -10.84
N GLY A 137 1.59 11.83 -10.89
CA GLY A 137 0.65 12.12 -11.99
C GLY A 137 -0.70 11.41 -11.91
N TRP A 138 -0.96 10.60 -10.88
CA TRP A 138 -2.26 9.96 -10.68
C TRP A 138 -2.91 10.35 -9.35
N SER A 139 -2.20 10.18 -8.25
CA SER A 139 -2.66 10.58 -6.91
C SER A 139 -1.48 10.92 -6.04
N ARG A 140 -1.67 11.87 -5.12
CA ARG A 140 -0.64 12.20 -4.12
C ARG A 140 -0.50 11.07 -3.10
N TRP A 141 -1.61 10.47 -2.72
CA TRP A 141 -1.70 9.39 -1.75
C TRP A 141 -2.49 8.22 -2.30
N ARG A 142 -2.13 7.02 -1.84
CA ARG A 142 -2.87 5.79 -2.09
C ARG A 142 -3.19 5.13 -0.76
N ALA A 143 -4.47 4.97 -0.46
CA ALA A 143 -4.89 4.24 0.73
C ALA A 143 -4.43 2.79 0.63
N VAL A 144 -3.92 2.29 1.75
CA VAL A 144 -3.42 0.92 1.92
C VAL A 144 -4.30 0.13 2.88
N ARG A 145 -5.03 0.86 3.74
CA ARG A 145 -5.97 0.30 4.72
C ARG A 145 -6.98 1.35 5.14
N VAL A 146 -8.26 0.98 5.25
CA VAL A 146 -9.26 1.79 5.94
C VAL A 146 -9.24 1.48 7.44
N LEU A 147 -9.18 2.52 8.27
CA LEU A 147 -9.18 2.43 9.72
C LEU A 147 -10.57 2.68 10.32
N ARG A 148 -11.32 3.63 9.75
CA ARG A 148 -12.63 4.05 10.25
C ARG A 148 -13.46 4.71 9.15
N VAL A 149 -14.79 4.58 9.29
CA VAL A 149 -15.81 5.37 8.60
C VAL A 149 -16.60 6.17 9.64
N ALA A 150 -16.91 7.42 9.33
CA ALA A 150 -17.98 8.18 9.96
C ALA A 150 -18.99 8.55 8.87
N ALA A 151 -20.25 8.15 9.06
CA ALA A 151 -21.33 8.50 8.14
C ALA A 151 -21.47 10.02 8.06
N GLY A 152 -21.52 10.53 6.84
CA GLY A 152 -21.61 11.95 6.52
C GLY A 152 -23.02 12.45 6.31
#